data_AF-A0A2J0SLT5-F1
#
_entry.id   AF-A0A2J0SLT5-F1
#
_cell.length_a   1.000
_cell.length_b   1.000
_cell.length_c   1.000
_cell.angle_alpha   90.00
_cell.angle_beta   90.00
_cell.angle_gamma   90.00
#
_symmetry.space_group_name_H-M   'P 1'
#
loop_
_entity.id
_entity.type
_entity.pdbx_description
1 polymer ?
#
loop_
_entity_poly.entity_id
_entity_poly.type
_entity_poly.pdbx_seq_one_letter_code
_entity_poly.pdbx_strand_id
1 'polypeptide(L)'
;MHYLHSIGTTAGQLYLLSHLILLRYAASGTNQSGHFLGLEALDEPNRGRLIGILRCMQELRGQKKIAFGTIIGRLEFDPPRRIQPADSAIIEVERLAVVARGIRSDGTVVTDEMEIAYSFVTEGVAYAVDREIRRLQGKELPHQLDAHVPLYPYRAYGELIDAWVGRETSVLERILIGNAALGHRAVGITLQRACEAVRQSERPAEEVLAPIIEEGLEESKAVIEKLGEVMSTTAADPMIAAGLSAYLQLVDRASFCRRRLLAPERLLIEKPRDVEGFRRVVGNLVDAMVLQEKPKAKEDGEAELTIDWIGPGHVANDEYQVSGLAALQSAFHFNSLHHGDDGTMAPTSSIAANVCPYKGACEVKVSEDQAELCVSAPWMMFVDSKPGTSVCWYAAGVKTARRAELGATSPTTPNR
;
A
#
# COMPACT_ATOMS: atom_id res chain seq x y z
N MET A 1 6.90 2.51 -7.25
CA MET A 1 7.53 1.84 -6.10
C MET A 1 6.53 1.26 -5.13
N HIS A 2 5.81 2.07 -4.35
CA HIS A 2 4.84 1.55 -3.36
C HIS A 2 3.78 0.62 -3.95
N TYR A 3 3.29 0.93 -5.15
CA TYR A 3 2.37 0.05 -5.88
C TYR A 3 2.96 -1.36 -6.09
N LEU A 4 4.20 -1.45 -6.58
CA LEU A 4 4.89 -2.74 -6.79
C LEU A 4 5.16 -3.50 -5.49
N HIS A 5 5.45 -2.78 -4.40
CA HIS A 5 5.53 -3.42 -3.08
C HIS A 5 4.15 -3.97 -2.67
N SER A 6 3.09 -3.19 -2.86
CA SER A 6 1.72 -3.56 -2.46
C SER A 6 1.22 -4.82 -3.17
N ILE A 7 1.44 -4.95 -4.48
CA ILE A 7 0.91 -6.11 -5.24
C ILE A 7 1.90 -7.27 -5.37
N GLY A 8 3.20 -7.01 -5.26
CA GLY A 8 4.22 -8.02 -5.50
C GLY A 8 4.76 -8.71 -4.26
N THR A 9 4.67 -8.08 -3.08
CA THR A 9 5.27 -8.63 -1.86
C THR A 9 4.22 -9.32 -0.99
N THR A 10 4.61 -10.34 -0.23
CA THR A 10 3.70 -11.06 0.68
C THR A 10 3.05 -10.12 1.69
N ALA A 11 3.81 -9.19 2.29
CA ALA A 11 3.27 -8.20 3.21
C ALA A 11 2.23 -7.28 2.53
N GLY A 12 2.51 -6.83 1.31
CA GLY A 12 1.57 -6.02 0.52
C GLY A 12 0.30 -6.79 0.15
N GLN A 13 0.43 -8.04 -0.27
CA GLN A 13 -0.68 -8.93 -0.61
C GLN A 13 -1.55 -9.24 0.61
N LEU A 14 -0.93 -9.40 1.79
CA LEU A 14 -1.65 -9.60 3.04
C LEU A 14 -2.42 -8.33 3.47
N TYR A 15 -1.84 -7.15 3.23
CA TYR A 15 -2.52 -5.88 3.44
C TYR A 15 -3.72 -5.72 2.50
N LEU A 16 -3.57 -6.08 1.22
CA LEU A 16 -4.67 -6.14 0.25
C LEU A 16 -5.77 -7.12 0.69
N LEU A 17 -5.40 -8.31 1.15
CA LEU A 17 -6.35 -9.30 1.66
C LEU A 17 -7.16 -8.71 2.82
N SER A 18 -6.48 -8.00 3.72
CA SER A 18 -7.13 -7.33 4.86
C SER A 18 -8.11 -6.26 4.41
N HIS A 19 -7.76 -5.47 3.39
CA HIS A 19 -8.67 -4.50 2.77
C HIS A 19 -9.93 -5.15 2.17
N LEU A 20 -9.78 -6.28 1.48
CA LEU A 20 -10.92 -7.00 0.90
C LEU A 20 -11.84 -7.59 1.97
N ILE A 21 -11.27 -8.19 3.01
CA ILE A 21 -12.02 -8.69 4.18
C ILE A 21 -12.77 -7.54 4.86
N LEU A 22 -12.11 -6.40 5.03
CA LEU A 22 -12.71 -5.21 5.61
C LEU A 22 -13.91 -4.70 4.79
N LEU A 23 -13.76 -4.60 3.46
CA LEU A 23 -14.86 -4.19 2.57
C LEU A 23 -16.10 -5.08 2.74
N ARG A 24 -15.92 -6.40 2.87
CA ARG A 24 -17.04 -7.33 3.07
C ARG A 24 -17.79 -7.09 4.38
N TYR A 25 -17.06 -6.88 5.48
CA TYR A 25 -17.70 -6.64 6.77
C TYR A 25 -18.32 -5.24 6.83
N ALA A 26 -17.65 -4.23 6.28
CA ALA A 26 -18.16 -2.86 6.22
C ALA A 26 -19.46 -2.77 5.43
N ALA A 27 -19.60 -3.53 4.33
CA ALA A 27 -20.81 -3.57 3.50
C ALA A 27 -22.08 -3.97 4.27
N SER A 28 -21.97 -4.72 5.38
CA SER A 28 -23.13 -5.07 6.21
C SER A 28 -23.69 -3.88 7.01
N GLY A 29 -22.87 -2.84 7.21
CA GLY A 29 -23.23 -1.60 7.92
C GLY A 29 -23.46 -0.40 7.00
N THR A 30 -23.68 -0.62 5.69
CA THR A 30 -23.98 0.46 4.74
C THR A 30 -25.48 0.61 4.48
N ASN A 31 -25.88 1.81 4.06
CA ASN A 31 -27.22 2.07 3.52
C ASN A 31 -27.34 1.63 2.04
N GLN A 32 -28.52 1.84 1.44
CA GLN A 32 -28.80 1.52 0.04
C GLN A 32 -27.94 2.29 -0.97
N SER A 33 -27.29 3.38 -0.54
CA SER A 33 -26.38 4.18 -1.37
C SER A 33 -24.93 3.67 -1.30
N GLY A 34 -24.60 2.80 -0.35
CA GLY A 34 -23.24 2.30 -0.10
C GLY A 34 -22.50 3.11 0.96
N HIS A 35 -23.17 4.02 1.67
CA HIS A 35 -22.57 4.83 2.73
C HIS A 35 -22.59 4.06 4.04
N PHE A 36 -21.40 3.90 4.64
CA PHE A 36 -21.23 3.29 5.95
C PHE A 36 -21.87 4.15 7.04
N LEU A 37 -22.69 3.51 7.89
CA LEU A 37 -23.47 4.14 8.95
C LEU A 37 -22.75 4.14 10.31
N GLY A 38 -21.54 3.58 10.37
CA GLY A 38 -20.74 3.47 11.61
C GLY A 38 -20.83 2.08 12.24
N LEU A 39 -19.95 1.82 13.22
CA LEU A 39 -19.86 0.53 13.91
C LEU A 39 -21.17 0.13 14.61
N GLU A 40 -21.97 1.12 15.04
CA GLU A 40 -23.23 0.87 15.73
C GLU A 40 -24.31 0.26 14.83
N ALA A 41 -24.18 0.39 13.52
CA ALA A 41 -25.09 -0.22 12.55
C ALA A 41 -24.79 -1.71 12.30
N LEU A 42 -23.66 -2.23 12.81
CA LEU A 42 -23.26 -3.63 12.69
C LEU A 42 -23.78 -4.45 13.87
N ASP A 43 -24.14 -5.71 13.59
CA ASP A 43 -24.32 -6.71 14.65
C ASP A 43 -23.01 -7.01 15.38
N GLU A 44 -23.11 -7.56 16.60
CA GLU A 44 -21.95 -7.79 17.46
C GLU A 44 -20.87 -8.68 16.81
N PRO A 45 -21.21 -9.79 16.11
CA PRO A 45 -20.21 -10.60 15.41
C PRO A 45 -19.46 -9.84 14.30
N ASN A 46 -20.16 -9.08 13.46
CA ASN A 46 -19.52 -8.34 12.37
C ASN A 46 -18.73 -7.14 12.89
N ARG A 47 -19.21 -6.49 13.95
CA ARG A 47 -18.49 -5.43 14.66
C ARG A 47 -17.15 -5.94 15.20
N GLY A 48 -17.17 -7.06 15.92
CA GLY A 48 -15.95 -7.67 16.47
C GLY A 48 -14.94 -8.06 15.38
N ARG A 49 -15.41 -8.64 14.27
CA ARG A 49 -14.56 -8.99 13.12
C ARG A 49 -13.98 -7.76 12.42
N LEU A 50 -14.78 -6.70 12.27
CA LEU A 50 -14.32 -5.47 11.65
C LEU A 50 -13.26 -4.77 12.51
N ILE A 51 -13.43 -4.73 13.83
CA ILE A 51 -12.40 -4.23 14.76
C ILE A 51 -11.14 -5.11 14.68
N GLY A 52 -11.30 -6.43 14.64
CA GLY A 52 -10.19 -7.37 14.49
C GLY A 52 -9.38 -7.13 13.21
N ILE A 53 -10.03 -6.92 12.07
CA ILE A 53 -9.31 -6.68 10.81
C ILE A 53 -8.63 -5.31 10.78
N LEU A 54 -9.25 -4.27 11.36
CA LEU A 54 -8.63 -2.93 11.48
C LEU A 54 -7.35 -3.00 12.32
N ARG A 55 -7.39 -3.75 13.42
CA ARG A 55 -6.19 -4.01 14.24
C ARG A 55 -5.11 -4.72 13.44
N CYS A 56 -5.43 -5.81 12.72
CA CYS A 56 -4.47 -6.49 11.86
C CYS A 56 -3.86 -5.56 10.81
N MET A 57 -4.66 -4.67 10.21
CA MET A 57 -4.17 -3.69 9.24
C MET A 57 -3.20 -2.68 9.87
N GLN A 58 -3.46 -2.23 11.10
CA GLN A 58 -2.54 -1.38 11.84
C GLN A 58 -1.24 -2.11 12.18
N GLU A 59 -1.34 -3.34 12.66
CA GLU A 59 -0.19 -4.19 13.01
C GLU A 59 0.70 -4.47 11.79
N LEU A 60 0.09 -4.77 10.63
CA LEU A 60 0.80 -4.93 9.36
C LEU A 60 1.51 -3.64 8.93
N ARG A 61 0.81 -2.51 9.02
CA ARG A 61 1.32 -1.21 8.57
C ARG A 61 2.42 -0.68 9.49
N GLY A 62 2.28 -0.86 10.80
CA GLY A 62 3.08 -0.23 11.85
C GLY A 62 2.75 1.25 12.06
N GLN A 63 3.52 1.88 12.95
CA GLN A 63 3.32 3.26 13.37
C GLN A 63 3.70 4.27 12.27
N LYS A 64 2.87 5.31 12.11
CA LYS A 64 3.05 6.35 11.07
C LYS A 64 3.94 7.53 11.50
N LYS A 65 4.13 7.75 12.80
CA LYS A 65 4.78 8.96 13.32
C LYS A 65 5.59 8.63 14.56
N ILE A 66 6.78 9.24 14.63
CA ILE A 66 7.69 9.16 15.77
C ILE A 66 8.19 10.58 16.07
N ALA A 67 8.39 10.91 17.35
CA ALA A 67 8.64 12.28 17.82
C ALA A 67 10.10 12.75 17.70
N PHE A 68 10.85 12.28 16.69
CA PHE A 68 12.27 12.60 16.56
C PHE A 68 12.55 14.08 16.20
N GLY A 69 11.65 14.77 15.51
CA GLY A 69 11.89 16.15 15.09
C GLY A 69 13.18 16.27 14.26
N THR A 70 13.96 17.34 14.48
CA THR A 70 15.26 17.52 13.82
C THR A 70 16.40 16.93 14.66
N ILE A 71 16.83 15.73 14.30
CA ILE A 71 18.00 15.05 14.90
C ILE A 71 19.29 15.49 14.20
N ILE A 72 20.34 15.74 14.98
CA ILE A 72 21.72 15.89 14.52
C ILE A 72 22.48 14.60 14.79
N GLY A 73 23.06 14.01 13.74
CA GLY A 73 23.87 12.80 13.84
C GLY A 73 23.09 11.51 13.58
N ARG A 74 23.72 10.38 13.94
CA ARG A 74 23.16 9.03 13.76
C ARG A 74 22.27 8.65 14.93
N LEU A 75 21.25 7.84 14.65
CA LEU A 75 20.46 7.13 15.65
C LEU A 75 21.27 5.98 16.25
N GLU A 76 21.11 5.80 17.55
CA GLU A 76 21.50 4.60 18.28
C GLU A 76 20.26 3.72 18.50
N PHE A 77 20.43 2.41 18.40
CA PHE A 77 19.33 1.45 18.49
C PHE A 77 19.58 0.45 19.60
N ASP A 78 18.59 0.26 20.46
CA ASP A 78 18.61 -0.80 21.46
C ASP A 78 18.35 -2.18 20.81
N PRO A 79 18.59 -3.29 21.52
CA PRO A 79 18.22 -4.61 21.04
C PRO A 79 16.72 -4.69 20.67
N PRO A 80 16.37 -5.33 19.55
CA PRO A 80 14.99 -5.40 19.09
C PRO A 80 14.15 -6.28 20.02
N ARG A 81 12.89 -5.90 20.21
CA ARG A 81 11.91 -6.60 21.03
C ARG A 81 10.82 -7.19 20.14
N ARG A 82 10.58 -8.49 20.28
CA ARG A 82 9.46 -9.17 19.61
C ARG A 82 8.15 -8.83 20.31
N ILE A 83 7.11 -8.60 19.53
CA ILE A 83 5.76 -8.38 20.01
C ILE A 83 4.88 -9.47 19.41
N GLN A 84 4.26 -10.26 20.29
CA GLN A 84 3.36 -11.34 19.88
C GLN A 84 2.09 -10.78 19.23
N PRO A 85 1.48 -11.51 18.30
CA PRO A 85 0.17 -11.17 17.77
C PRO A 85 -0.85 -11.01 18.89
N ALA A 86 -1.84 -10.13 18.71
CA ALA A 86 -2.96 -10.07 19.65
C ALA A 86 -3.80 -11.35 19.56
N ASP A 87 -4.31 -11.86 20.69
CA ASP A 87 -5.17 -13.06 20.73
C ASP A 87 -6.44 -12.95 19.86
N SER A 88 -6.83 -11.71 19.52
CA SER A 88 -7.99 -11.40 18.68
C SER A 88 -7.64 -11.14 17.20
N ALA A 89 -6.40 -11.38 16.79
CA ALA A 89 -5.96 -11.11 15.42
C ALA A 89 -6.60 -12.10 14.44
N ILE A 90 -7.24 -11.59 13.39
CA ILE A 90 -7.76 -12.42 12.29
C ILE A 90 -6.61 -12.99 11.47
N ILE A 91 -5.50 -12.23 11.40
CA ILE A 91 -4.29 -12.58 10.70
C ILE A 91 -3.15 -12.40 11.72
N GLU A 92 -2.54 -13.51 12.12
CA GLU A 92 -1.44 -13.51 13.07
C GLU A 92 -0.17 -12.97 12.38
N VAL A 93 0.38 -11.89 12.94
CA VAL A 93 1.61 -11.25 12.46
C VAL A 93 2.50 -10.96 13.65
N GLU A 94 3.65 -11.66 13.73
CA GLU A 94 4.68 -11.30 14.68
C GLU A 94 5.28 -9.94 14.32
N ARG A 95 5.38 -9.05 15.31
CA ARG A 95 5.90 -7.70 15.14
C ARG A 95 7.25 -7.54 15.83
N LEU A 96 7.99 -6.53 15.39
CA LEU A 96 9.27 -6.15 15.96
C LEU A 96 9.25 -4.66 16.29
N ALA A 97 9.68 -4.30 17.50
CA ALA A 97 9.91 -2.93 17.90
C ALA A 97 11.38 -2.72 18.30
N VAL A 98 11.87 -1.51 18.11
CA VAL A 98 13.21 -1.10 18.49
C VAL A 98 13.15 0.28 19.13
N VAL A 99 13.84 0.47 20.25
CA VAL A 99 14.02 1.81 20.83
C VAL A 99 15.14 2.50 20.09
N ALA A 100 14.86 3.67 19.51
CA ALA A 100 15.84 4.50 18.85
C ALA A 100 16.11 5.77 19.67
N ARG A 101 17.39 6.12 19.76
CA ARG A 101 17.90 7.26 20.52
C ARG A 101 18.65 8.20 19.58
N GLY A 102 18.32 9.48 19.62
CA GLY A 102 18.97 10.51 18.81
C GLY A 102 19.22 11.79 19.60
N ILE A 103 20.16 12.60 19.13
CA ILE A 103 20.49 13.91 19.74
C ILE A 103 19.93 15.01 18.84
N ARG A 104 19.16 15.94 19.41
CA ARG A 104 18.65 17.12 18.67
C ARG A 104 19.71 18.20 18.53
N SER A 105 19.40 19.21 17.71
CA SER A 105 20.28 20.36 17.49
C SER A 105 20.57 21.20 18.73
N ASP A 106 19.69 21.16 19.72
CA ASP A 106 19.84 21.80 21.03
C ASP A 106 20.61 20.92 22.04
N GLY A 107 21.09 19.75 21.62
CA GLY A 107 21.79 18.79 22.48
C GLY A 107 20.87 17.88 23.31
N THR A 108 19.54 18.02 23.19
CA THR A 108 18.61 17.15 23.92
C THR A 108 18.58 15.74 23.35
N VAL A 109 18.56 14.73 24.22
CA VAL A 109 18.40 13.34 23.82
C VAL A 109 16.92 13.03 23.70
N VAL A 110 16.54 12.48 22.55
CA VAL A 110 15.19 11.97 22.29
C VAL A 110 15.26 10.45 22.17
N THR A 111 14.36 9.80 22.87
CA THR A 111 14.18 8.35 22.84
C THR A 111 12.76 8.08 22.44
N ASP A 112 12.55 7.21 21.46
CA ASP A 112 11.22 6.78 21.04
C ASP A 112 11.25 5.33 20.55
N GLU A 113 10.12 4.65 20.63
CA GLU A 113 9.98 3.27 20.14
C GLU A 113 9.50 3.27 18.69
N MET A 114 10.19 2.51 17.83
CA MET A 114 9.82 2.36 16.43
C MET A 114 9.32 0.94 16.17
N GLU A 115 8.12 0.80 15.61
CA GLU A 115 7.66 -0.47 15.06
C GLU A 115 8.21 -0.69 13.66
N ILE A 116 8.91 -1.80 13.47
CA ILE A 116 9.50 -2.20 12.19
C ILE A 116 8.49 -3.06 11.44
N ALA A 117 7.70 -2.41 10.60
CA ALA A 117 6.59 -3.03 9.88
C ALA A 117 6.60 -2.65 8.39
N TYR A 118 5.52 -2.98 7.67
CA TYR A 118 5.39 -2.77 6.23
C TYR A 118 5.73 -1.33 5.83
N SER A 119 5.12 -0.31 6.46
CA SER A 119 5.32 1.09 6.06
C SER A 119 6.76 1.58 6.22
N PHE A 120 7.43 1.16 7.30
CA PHE A 120 8.82 1.51 7.56
C PHE A 120 9.74 0.99 6.45
N VAL A 121 9.59 -0.29 6.10
CA VAL A 121 10.45 -0.92 5.08
C VAL A 121 10.10 -0.43 3.67
N THR A 122 8.81 -0.26 3.34
CA THR A 122 8.42 0.21 2.00
C THR A 122 8.94 1.61 1.68
N GLU A 123 8.81 2.54 2.64
CA GLU A 123 9.27 3.92 2.47
C GLU A 123 10.80 4.00 2.50
N GLY A 124 11.45 3.19 3.35
CA GLY A 124 12.91 3.07 3.41
C GLY A 124 13.52 2.59 2.08
N VAL A 125 12.97 1.53 1.48
CA VAL A 125 13.40 1.03 0.16
C VAL A 125 13.11 2.05 -0.93
N ALA A 126 11.93 2.67 -0.94
CA ALA A 126 11.57 3.67 -1.94
C ALA A 126 12.52 4.89 -1.90
N TYR A 127 12.88 5.34 -0.71
CA TYR A 127 13.83 6.43 -0.52
C TYR A 127 15.26 6.04 -0.91
N ALA A 128 15.71 4.82 -0.59
CA ALA A 128 17.01 4.33 -1.05
C ALA A 128 17.12 4.35 -2.59
N VAL A 129 16.05 3.95 -3.28
CA VAL A 129 15.95 4.00 -4.75
C VAL A 129 15.95 5.44 -5.26
N ASP A 130 15.11 6.33 -4.72
CA ASP A 130 15.03 7.73 -5.17
C ASP A 130 16.38 8.47 -5.00
N ARG A 131 16.99 8.31 -3.83
CA ARG A 131 18.31 8.89 -3.50
C ARG A 131 19.38 8.44 -4.50
N GLU A 132 19.36 7.16 -4.88
CA GLU A 132 20.34 6.60 -5.82
C GLU A 132 20.09 7.02 -7.27
N ILE A 133 18.83 7.10 -7.71
CA ILE A 133 18.49 7.63 -9.04
C ILE A 133 19.01 9.07 -9.18
N ARG A 134 18.78 9.92 -8.18
CA ARG A 134 19.27 11.32 -8.18
C ARG A 134 20.79 11.40 -8.22
N ARG A 135 21.47 10.57 -7.42
CA ARG A 135 22.93 10.46 -7.40
C ARG A 135 23.48 10.08 -8.78
N LEU A 136 22.89 9.06 -9.42
CA LEU A 136 23.29 8.59 -10.75
C LEU A 136 23.03 9.61 -11.86
N GLN A 137 22.00 10.46 -11.71
CA GLN A 137 21.69 11.52 -12.67
C GLN A 137 22.54 12.79 -12.47
N GLY A 138 23.34 12.88 -11.40
CA GLY A 138 24.15 14.06 -11.09
C GLY A 138 23.33 15.34 -10.83
N LYS A 139 22.03 15.21 -10.56
CA LYS A 139 21.10 16.36 -10.43
C LYS A 139 21.15 17.03 -9.06
N GLU A 140 21.48 16.28 -8.00
CA GLU A 140 21.54 16.77 -6.62
C GLU A 140 22.58 15.98 -5.82
N LEU A 141 23.24 16.64 -4.86
CA LEU A 141 24.06 15.95 -3.87
C LEU A 141 23.13 15.28 -2.85
N PRO A 142 23.39 14.03 -2.39
CA PRO A 142 22.48 13.30 -1.51
C PRO A 142 21.97 14.10 -0.27
N HIS A 143 22.81 14.99 0.28
CA HIS A 143 22.44 15.82 1.43
C HIS A 143 21.31 16.83 1.16
N GLN A 144 21.09 17.23 -0.10
CA GLN A 144 20.00 18.15 -0.47
C GLN A 144 18.65 17.46 -0.35
N LEU A 145 18.55 16.20 -0.80
CA LEU A 145 17.36 15.37 -0.58
C LEU A 145 17.13 15.13 0.92
N ASP A 146 18.20 14.77 1.63
CA ASP A 146 18.15 14.44 3.07
C ASP A 146 17.62 15.61 3.92
N ALA A 147 17.81 16.86 3.49
CA ALA A 147 17.32 18.07 4.16
C ALA A 147 15.79 18.26 4.08
N HIS A 148 15.14 17.71 3.05
CA HIS A 148 13.71 17.87 2.80
C HIS A 148 12.89 16.64 3.17
N VAL A 149 13.53 15.55 3.61
CA VAL A 149 12.88 14.29 3.94
C VAL A 149 12.90 14.05 5.46
N PRO A 150 11.76 13.72 6.08
CA PRO A 150 11.70 13.34 7.49
C PRO A 150 12.68 12.22 7.84
N LEU A 151 13.15 12.18 9.09
CA LEU A 151 14.05 11.11 9.54
C LEU A 151 13.36 9.74 9.47
N TYR A 152 12.17 9.63 10.09
CA TYR A 152 11.35 8.43 10.06
C TYR A 152 10.28 8.53 8.96
N PRO A 153 10.01 7.46 8.21
CA PRO A 153 10.73 6.17 8.18
C PRO A 153 11.99 6.17 7.30
N TYR A 154 12.18 7.21 6.48
CA TYR A 154 13.12 7.27 5.35
C TYR A 154 14.58 7.04 5.72
N ARG A 155 15.21 8.01 6.39
CA ARG A 155 16.64 7.96 6.74
C ARG A 155 16.91 6.94 7.84
N ALA A 156 15.99 6.81 8.79
CA ALA A 156 16.07 5.85 9.89
C ALA A 156 16.21 4.40 9.41
N TYR A 157 15.61 4.04 8.26
CA TYR A 157 15.77 2.71 7.66
C TYR A 157 17.22 2.35 7.35
N GLY A 158 17.98 3.26 6.71
CA GLY A 158 19.38 3.00 6.37
C GLY A 158 20.26 2.88 7.61
N GLU A 159 20.03 3.74 8.61
CA GLU A 159 20.79 3.71 9.87
C GLU A 159 20.51 2.44 10.69
N LEU A 160 19.26 1.98 10.73
CA LEU A 160 18.90 0.74 11.40
C LEU A 160 19.57 -0.47 10.74
N ILE A 161 19.56 -0.53 9.40
CA ILE A 161 20.23 -1.59 8.65
C ILE A 161 21.74 -1.59 8.93
N ASP A 162 22.38 -0.42 8.86
CA ASP A 162 23.81 -0.31 9.13
C ASP A 162 24.15 -0.77 10.57
N ALA A 163 23.29 -0.43 11.54
CA ALA A 163 23.45 -0.85 12.93
C ALA A 163 23.31 -2.37 13.12
N TRP A 164 22.30 -2.99 12.50
CA TRP A 164 22.08 -4.45 12.61
C TRP A 164 23.09 -5.27 11.83
N VAL A 165 23.50 -4.81 10.64
CA VAL A 165 24.57 -5.43 9.86
C VAL A 165 25.93 -5.21 10.53
N GLY A 166 26.10 -4.12 11.28
CA GLY A 166 27.33 -3.78 12.00
C GLY A 166 28.38 -3.05 11.15
N ARG A 167 27.99 -2.57 9.97
CA ARG A 167 28.81 -1.75 9.06
C ARG A 167 27.92 -0.92 8.15
N GLU A 168 28.51 0.06 7.47
CA GLU A 168 27.82 0.75 6.39
C GLU A 168 27.45 -0.23 5.26
N THR A 169 26.20 -0.15 4.82
CA THR A 169 25.64 -0.95 3.74
C THR A 169 25.49 -0.15 2.45
N SER A 170 25.73 -0.81 1.33
CA SER A 170 25.45 -0.26 0.00
C SER A 170 23.95 -0.11 -0.25
N VAL A 171 23.59 0.75 -1.21
CA VAL A 171 22.18 0.93 -1.61
C VAL A 171 21.56 -0.40 -2.08
N LEU A 172 22.31 -1.21 -2.83
CA LEU A 172 21.82 -2.50 -3.32
C LEU A 172 21.55 -3.47 -2.16
N GLU A 173 22.44 -3.53 -1.16
CA GLU A 173 22.21 -4.33 0.05
C GLU A 173 20.94 -3.91 0.76
N ARG A 174 20.71 -2.61 0.97
CA ARG A 174 19.49 -2.09 1.59
C ARG A 174 18.25 -2.52 0.80
N ILE A 175 18.26 -2.38 -0.52
CA ILE A 175 17.15 -2.80 -1.38
C ILE A 175 16.89 -4.31 -1.25
N LEU A 176 17.92 -5.14 -1.26
CA LEU A 176 17.76 -6.60 -1.15
C LEU A 176 17.24 -7.00 0.23
N ILE A 177 17.78 -6.42 1.30
CA ILE A 177 17.34 -6.64 2.69
C ILE A 177 15.87 -6.24 2.85
N GLY A 178 15.48 -5.07 2.32
CA GLY A 178 14.08 -4.63 2.36
C GLY A 178 13.15 -5.53 1.55
N ASN A 179 13.57 -6.00 0.38
CA ASN A 179 12.78 -6.95 -0.41
C ASN A 179 12.64 -8.31 0.26
N ALA A 180 13.71 -8.81 0.88
CA ALA A 180 13.67 -10.02 1.71
C ALA A 180 12.66 -9.86 2.86
N ALA A 181 12.66 -8.72 3.54
CA ALA A 181 11.71 -8.44 4.61
C ALA A 181 10.25 -8.35 4.14
N LEU A 182 9.98 -7.60 3.06
CA LEU A 182 8.63 -7.43 2.51
C LEU A 182 8.07 -8.73 1.92
N GLY A 183 8.94 -9.65 1.50
CA GLY A 183 8.57 -10.98 1.02
C GLY A 183 7.93 -11.88 2.08
N HIS A 184 7.84 -11.45 3.34
CA HIS A 184 7.32 -12.26 4.45
C HIS A 184 6.18 -11.55 5.19
N ARG A 185 5.34 -12.31 5.89
CA ARG A 185 4.29 -11.74 6.76
C ARG A 185 4.88 -10.96 7.94
N ALA A 186 5.89 -11.51 8.60
CA ALA A 186 6.56 -10.90 9.75
C ALA A 186 7.71 -9.96 9.33
N VAL A 187 7.37 -8.83 8.69
CA VAL A 187 8.32 -7.91 8.03
C VAL A 187 9.51 -7.54 8.92
N GLY A 188 9.27 -7.09 10.16
CA GLY A 188 10.34 -6.66 11.06
C GLY A 188 11.28 -7.79 11.48
N ILE A 189 10.73 -8.97 11.77
CA ILE A 189 11.51 -10.16 12.12
C ILE A 189 12.40 -10.58 10.95
N THR A 190 11.84 -10.60 9.74
CA THR A 190 12.61 -10.96 8.55
C THR A 190 13.64 -9.90 8.19
N LEU A 191 13.37 -8.61 8.44
CA LEU A 191 14.37 -7.55 8.27
C LEU A 191 15.58 -7.77 9.18
N GLN A 192 15.35 -8.07 10.46
CA GLN A 192 16.43 -8.42 11.40
C GLN A 192 17.20 -9.65 10.92
N ARG A 193 16.49 -10.73 10.58
CA ARG A 193 17.08 -11.98 10.07
C ARG A 193 17.95 -11.76 8.83
N ALA A 194 17.48 -10.94 7.89
CA ALA A 194 18.22 -10.60 6.68
C ALA A 194 19.50 -9.80 7.01
N CYS A 195 19.43 -8.84 7.93
CA CYS A 195 20.60 -8.09 8.39
C CYS A 195 21.63 -9.00 9.07
N GLU A 196 21.17 -9.91 9.95
CA GLU A 196 22.03 -10.89 10.63
C GLU A 196 22.70 -11.85 9.64
N ALA A 197 21.98 -12.32 8.62
CA ALA A 197 22.54 -13.17 7.58
C ALA A 197 23.66 -12.46 6.80
N VAL A 198 23.46 -11.20 6.42
CA VAL A 198 24.48 -10.38 5.75
C VAL A 198 25.68 -10.10 6.68
N ARG A 199 25.44 -9.85 7.97
CA ARG A 199 26.50 -9.63 8.97
C ARG A 199 27.39 -10.87 9.14
N GLN A 200 26.81 -12.06 9.11
CA GLN A 200 27.50 -13.32 9.39
C GLN A 200 28.20 -13.92 8.17
N SER A 201 28.06 -13.32 6.98
CA SER A 201 28.59 -13.87 5.74
C SER A 201 29.57 -12.92 5.05
N GLU A 202 30.62 -13.49 4.48
CA GLU A 202 31.55 -12.78 3.58
C GLU A 202 31.09 -12.84 2.11
N ARG A 203 30.02 -13.60 1.81
CA ARG A 203 29.48 -13.73 0.45
C ARG A 203 28.71 -12.48 0.03
N PRO A 204 28.55 -12.23 -1.29
CA PRO A 204 27.69 -11.15 -1.78
C PRO A 204 26.27 -11.25 -1.23
N ALA A 205 25.68 -10.10 -0.89
CA ALA A 205 24.35 -10.05 -0.29
C ALA A 205 23.27 -10.70 -1.17
N GLU A 206 23.40 -10.66 -2.50
CA GLU A 206 22.51 -11.39 -3.42
C GLU A 206 22.46 -12.89 -3.11
N GLU A 207 23.62 -13.52 -2.90
CA GLU A 207 23.71 -14.96 -2.62
C GLU A 207 23.21 -15.30 -1.21
N VAL A 208 23.47 -14.42 -0.26
CA VAL A 208 23.08 -14.60 1.15
C VAL A 208 21.57 -14.47 1.32
N LEU A 209 20.95 -13.52 0.60
CA LEU A 209 19.53 -13.19 0.75
C LEU A 209 18.62 -13.96 -0.19
N ALA A 210 19.14 -14.58 -1.26
CA ALA A 210 18.34 -15.37 -2.19
C ALA A 210 17.46 -16.43 -1.50
N PRO A 211 17.95 -17.25 -0.55
CA PRO A 211 17.11 -18.21 0.15
C PRO A 211 15.97 -17.57 0.95
N ILE A 212 16.23 -16.44 1.61
CA ILE A 212 15.22 -15.70 2.38
C ILE A 212 14.14 -15.14 1.44
N ILE A 213 14.53 -14.63 0.27
CA ILE A 213 13.60 -14.12 -0.73
C ILE A 213 12.76 -15.28 -1.32
N GLU A 214 13.38 -16.42 -1.61
CA GLU A 214 12.70 -17.62 -2.12
C GLU A 214 11.66 -18.18 -1.13
N GLU A 215 11.98 -18.23 0.17
CA GLU A 215 11.01 -18.57 1.22
C GLU A 215 9.78 -17.65 1.17
N GLY A 216 10.01 -16.34 0.99
CA GLY A 216 8.95 -15.35 0.92
C GLY A 216 8.07 -15.49 -0.33
N LEU A 217 8.67 -15.91 -1.46
CA LEU A 217 7.94 -16.22 -2.68
C LEU A 217 7.05 -17.45 -2.54
N GLU A 218 7.43 -18.42 -1.70
CA GLU A 218 6.57 -19.55 -1.36
C GLU A 218 5.40 -19.11 -0.46
N GLU A 219 5.68 -18.29 0.55
CA GLU A 219 4.63 -17.72 1.41
C GLU A 219 3.61 -16.88 0.62
N SER A 220 4.09 -16.11 -0.37
CA SER A 220 3.26 -15.33 -1.29
C SER A 220 2.20 -16.20 -2.00
N LYS A 221 2.54 -17.44 -2.40
CA LYS A 221 1.58 -18.31 -3.12
C LYS A 221 0.34 -18.59 -2.28
N ALA A 222 0.52 -18.91 -1.00
CA ALA A 222 -0.58 -19.17 -0.08
C ALA A 222 -1.46 -17.93 0.14
N VAL A 223 -0.85 -16.73 0.17
CA VAL A 223 -1.60 -15.47 0.28
C VAL A 223 -2.37 -15.16 -1.00
N ILE A 224 -1.79 -15.41 -2.17
CA ILE A 224 -2.45 -15.23 -3.47
C ILE A 224 -3.64 -16.18 -3.63
N GLU A 225 -3.50 -17.44 -3.23
CA GLU A 225 -4.60 -18.40 -3.21
C GLU A 225 -5.76 -17.88 -2.34
N LYS A 226 -5.42 -17.41 -1.13
CA LYS A 226 -6.42 -16.83 -0.22
C LYS A 226 -7.07 -15.56 -0.76
N LEU A 227 -6.31 -14.72 -1.46
CA LEU A 227 -6.84 -13.56 -2.18
C LEU A 227 -7.86 -14.00 -3.23
N GLY A 228 -7.56 -15.02 -4.03
CA GLY A 228 -8.48 -15.58 -5.02
C GLY A 228 -9.80 -16.07 -4.39
N GLU A 229 -9.72 -16.79 -3.26
CA GLU A 229 -10.92 -17.22 -2.51
C GLU A 229 -11.76 -16.03 -2.02
N VAL A 230 -11.13 -15.02 -1.42
CA VAL A 230 -11.85 -13.85 -0.91
C VAL A 230 -12.43 -13.04 -2.06
N MET A 231 -11.68 -12.81 -3.13
CA MET A 231 -12.14 -12.06 -4.30
C MET A 231 -13.36 -12.71 -4.96
N SER A 232 -13.35 -14.04 -5.15
CA SER A 232 -14.47 -14.78 -5.74
C SER A 232 -15.77 -14.70 -4.94
N THR A 233 -15.67 -14.42 -3.63
CA THR A 233 -16.82 -14.30 -2.73
C THR A 233 -17.16 -12.86 -2.34
N THR A 234 -16.42 -11.87 -2.85
CA THR A 234 -16.62 -10.43 -2.54
C THR A 234 -17.49 -9.73 -3.58
N ALA A 235 -17.41 -10.09 -4.86
CA ALA A 235 -18.11 -9.36 -5.92
C ALA A 235 -19.57 -9.79 -6.08
N ALA A 236 -20.49 -8.86 -5.82
CA ALA A 236 -21.89 -8.99 -6.26
C ALA A 236 -22.15 -8.29 -7.62
N ASP A 237 -21.33 -7.30 -7.97
CA ASP A 237 -21.46 -6.51 -9.21
C ASP A 237 -20.47 -6.98 -10.30
N PRO A 238 -20.89 -7.15 -11.57
CA PRO A 238 -20.02 -7.60 -12.65
C PRO A 238 -18.78 -6.74 -12.90
N MET A 239 -18.87 -5.42 -12.72
CA MET A 239 -17.75 -4.51 -12.93
C MET A 239 -16.70 -4.64 -11.81
N ILE A 240 -17.14 -4.90 -10.57
CA ILE A 240 -16.19 -5.21 -9.48
C ILE A 240 -15.63 -6.61 -9.62
N ALA A 241 -16.41 -7.60 -10.07
CA ALA A 241 -15.88 -8.91 -10.38
C ALA A 241 -14.75 -8.81 -11.42
N ALA A 242 -14.96 -8.00 -12.47
CA ALA A 242 -13.94 -7.70 -13.47
C ALA A 242 -12.71 -6.98 -12.86
N GLY A 243 -12.96 -5.96 -12.03
CA GLY A 243 -11.90 -5.23 -11.32
C GLY A 243 -11.05 -6.13 -10.41
N LEU A 244 -11.68 -7.00 -9.61
CA LEU A 244 -11.00 -7.96 -8.74
C LEU A 244 -10.22 -8.99 -9.57
N SER A 245 -10.81 -9.52 -10.65
CA SER A 245 -10.13 -10.45 -11.54
C SER A 245 -8.89 -9.83 -12.19
N ALA A 246 -9.01 -8.61 -12.71
CA ALA A 246 -7.88 -7.86 -13.24
C ALA A 246 -6.85 -7.59 -12.14
N TYR A 247 -7.26 -7.19 -10.93
CA TYR A 247 -6.32 -6.94 -9.84
C TYR A 247 -5.54 -8.21 -9.42
N LEU A 248 -6.19 -9.38 -9.43
CA LEU A 248 -5.51 -10.66 -9.18
C LEU A 248 -4.44 -10.95 -10.25
N GLN A 249 -4.73 -10.67 -11.51
CA GLN A 249 -3.75 -10.80 -12.60
C GLN A 249 -2.55 -9.85 -12.41
N LEU A 250 -2.76 -8.64 -11.86
CA LEU A 250 -1.66 -7.72 -11.50
C LEU A 250 -0.79 -8.30 -10.39
N VAL A 251 -1.41 -8.91 -9.38
CA VAL A 251 -0.71 -9.59 -8.28
C VAL A 251 0.12 -10.77 -8.81
N ASP A 252 -0.46 -11.61 -9.65
CA ASP A 252 0.25 -12.74 -10.29
C ASP A 252 1.42 -12.27 -11.14
N ARG A 253 1.22 -11.19 -11.92
CA ARG A 253 2.28 -10.60 -12.73
C ARG A 253 3.42 -10.04 -11.88
N ALA A 254 3.10 -9.32 -10.82
CA ALA A 254 4.11 -8.77 -9.92
C ALA A 254 4.88 -9.87 -9.17
N SER A 255 4.19 -10.94 -8.75
CA SER A 255 4.79 -12.14 -8.15
C SER A 255 5.74 -12.83 -9.15
N PHE A 256 5.33 -13.00 -10.41
CA PHE A 256 6.18 -13.52 -11.47
C PHE A 256 7.44 -12.66 -11.68
N CYS A 257 7.31 -11.34 -11.72
CA CYS A 257 8.45 -10.42 -11.84
C CYS A 257 9.44 -10.59 -10.68
N ARG A 258 8.96 -10.74 -9.44
CA ARG A 258 9.82 -10.94 -8.27
C ARG A 258 10.50 -12.30 -8.27
N ARG A 259 9.84 -13.37 -8.71
CA ARG A 259 10.49 -14.69 -8.91
C ARG A 259 11.68 -14.61 -9.88
N ARG A 260 11.60 -13.76 -10.91
CA ARG A 260 12.67 -13.64 -11.93
C ARG A 260 13.77 -12.66 -11.57
N LEU A 261 13.44 -11.59 -10.84
CA LEU A 261 14.34 -10.47 -10.59
C LEU A 261 14.85 -10.39 -9.15
N LEU A 262 14.21 -11.12 -8.22
CA LEU A 262 14.38 -11.07 -6.75
C LEU A 262 14.01 -9.70 -6.14
N ALA A 263 14.63 -8.63 -6.63
CA ALA A 263 14.38 -7.24 -6.28
C ALA A 263 14.24 -6.39 -7.56
N PRO A 264 13.03 -6.24 -8.14
CA PRO A 264 12.82 -5.47 -9.36
C PRO A 264 13.35 -4.02 -9.29
N GLU A 265 13.42 -3.46 -8.09
CA GLU A 265 13.94 -2.13 -7.79
C GLU A 265 15.39 -1.93 -8.24
N ARG A 266 16.18 -3.02 -8.26
CA ARG A 266 17.55 -3.03 -8.77
C ARG A 266 17.64 -2.45 -10.18
N LEU A 267 16.68 -2.74 -11.05
CA LEU A 267 16.68 -2.30 -12.44
C LEU A 267 16.69 -0.76 -12.60
N LEU A 268 16.22 -0.06 -11.57
CA LEU A 268 16.17 1.40 -11.52
C LEU A 268 17.51 2.03 -11.16
N ILE A 269 18.39 1.29 -10.47
CA ILE A 269 19.68 1.80 -9.95
C ILE A 269 20.92 1.23 -10.64
N GLU A 270 20.77 0.30 -11.59
CA GLU A 270 21.91 -0.31 -12.30
C GLU A 270 22.69 0.67 -13.18
N LYS A 271 22.02 1.69 -13.71
CA LYS A 271 22.63 2.71 -14.55
C LYS A 271 21.82 4.01 -14.54
N PRO A 272 22.45 5.17 -14.84
CA PRO A 272 21.71 6.41 -15.05
C PRO A 272 20.59 6.22 -16.07
N ARG A 273 19.40 6.75 -15.76
CA ARG A 273 18.23 6.71 -16.63
C ARG A 273 17.74 8.13 -16.89
N ASP A 274 17.36 8.41 -18.11
CA ASP A 274 16.48 9.53 -18.44
C ASP A 274 15.02 9.14 -18.19
N VAL A 275 14.09 10.08 -18.45
CA VAL A 275 12.65 9.87 -18.23
C VAL A 275 12.12 8.70 -19.08
N GLU A 276 12.56 8.59 -20.33
CA GLU A 276 12.13 7.51 -21.22
C GLU A 276 12.65 6.15 -20.74
N GLY A 277 13.92 6.07 -20.37
CA GLY A 277 14.54 4.88 -19.81
C GLY A 277 13.88 4.42 -18.51
N PHE A 278 13.51 5.36 -17.63
CA PHE A 278 12.74 5.06 -16.42
C PHE A 278 11.35 4.51 -16.77
N ARG A 279 10.59 5.20 -17.63
CA ARG A 279 9.27 4.76 -18.10
C ARG A 279 9.33 3.37 -18.73
N ARG A 280 10.37 3.08 -19.52
CA ARG A 280 10.57 1.76 -20.13
C ARG A 280 10.82 0.67 -19.11
N VAL A 281 11.61 0.93 -18.07
CA VAL A 281 11.84 -0.05 -16.99
C VAL A 281 10.56 -0.31 -16.24
N VAL A 282 9.88 0.73 -15.75
CA VAL A 282 8.64 0.60 -14.99
C VAL A 282 7.54 -0.05 -15.83
N GLY A 283 7.40 0.37 -17.09
CA GLY A 283 6.45 -0.17 -18.04
C GLY A 283 6.67 -1.64 -18.42
N ASN A 284 7.83 -2.23 -18.10
CA ASN A 284 8.06 -3.67 -18.32
C ASN A 284 7.76 -4.54 -17.10
N LEU A 285 7.52 -3.92 -15.92
CA LEU A 285 7.27 -4.65 -14.68
C LEU A 285 5.81 -5.11 -14.61
N VAL A 286 4.89 -4.17 -14.44
CA VAL A 286 3.47 -4.44 -14.20
C VAL A 286 2.62 -3.27 -14.69
N ASP A 287 1.38 -3.55 -15.10
CA ASP A 287 0.42 -2.51 -15.46
C ASP A 287 0.06 -1.67 -14.23
N ALA A 288 0.12 -0.35 -14.39
CA ALA A 288 -0.18 0.62 -13.34
C ALA A 288 -0.90 1.82 -13.96
N MET A 289 -1.97 2.24 -13.30
CA MET A 289 -2.63 3.51 -13.60
C MET A 289 -1.79 4.65 -12.99
N VAL A 290 -1.49 5.65 -13.80
CA VAL A 290 -0.74 6.83 -13.39
C VAL A 290 -1.47 8.09 -13.82
N LEU A 291 -1.61 9.02 -12.87
CA LEU A 291 -2.05 10.39 -13.15
C LEU A 291 -0.80 11.20 -13.54
N GLN A 292 -0.79 11.74 -14.76
CA GLN A 292 0.35 12.50 -15.26
C GLN A 292 -0.06 13.91 -15.64
N GLU A 293 0.73 14.90 -15.21
CA GLU A 293 0.62 16.26 -15.71
C GLU A 293 1.21 16.34 -17.12
N LYS A 294 0.45 16.84 -18.10
CA LYS A 294 0.98 17.11 -19.44
C LYS A 294 1.56 18.53 -19.49
N PRO A 295 2.74 18.73 -20.10
CA PRO A 295 3.39 20.05 -20.21
C PRO A 295 2.61 21.11 -21.00
N LYS A 296 1.47 20.77 -21.62
CA LYS A 296 0.81 21.61 -22.64
C LYS A 296 -0.09 22.72 -22.12
N ALA A 297 -0.30 22.83 -20.81
CA ALA A 297 -1.13 23.91 -20.26
C ALA A 297 -0.28 24.90 -19.45
N LYS A 298 0.48 25.72 -20.16
CA LYS A 298 1.07 26.96 -19.63
C LYS A 298 0.51 28.23 -20.25
N GLU A 299 -0.46 28.11 -21.17
CA GLU A 299 -1.12 29.29 -21.74
C GLU A 299 -2.26 29.80 -20.82
N ASP A 300 -2.92 28.92 -20.05
CA ASP A 300 -4.03 29.30 -19.14
C ASP A 300 -3.82 28.98 -17.64
N GLY A 301 -2.64 28.47 -17.26
CA GLY A 301 -2.23 28.34 -15.86
C GLY A 301 -2.71 27.09 -15.08
N GLU A 302 -3.54 26.22 -15.64
CA GLU A 302 -3.89 24.92 -15.03
C GLU A 302 -3.27 23.74 -15.79
N ALA A 303 -2.45 22.92 -15.14
CA ALA A 303 -1.86 21.73 -15.76
C ALA A 303 -2.95 20.71 -16.13
N GLU A 304 -3.03 20.33 -17.42
CA GLU A 304 -3.93 19.26 -17.88
C GLU A 304 -3.41 17.92 -17.35
N LEU A 305 -4.16 17.28 -16.45
CA LEU A 305 -3.87 15.94 -15.95
C LEU A 305 -4.49 14.92 -16.90
N THR A 306 -3.77 13.83 -17.20
CA THR A 306 -4.37 12.67 -17.90
C THR A 306 -4.15 11.38 -17.12
N ILE A 307 -5.11 10.46 -17.25
CA ILE A 307 -5.01 9.11 -16.72
C ILE A 307 -4.39 8.25 -17.81
N ASP A 308 -3.16 7.79 -17.57
CA ASP A 308 -2.47 6.88 -18.46
C ASP A 308 -2.30 5.53 -17.77
N TRP A 309 -2.45 4.44 -18.53
CA TRP A 309 -2.05 3.11 -18.10
C TRP A 309 -0.66 2.84 -18.66
N ILE A 310 0.32 2.71 -17.77
CA ILE A 310 1.68 2.30 -18.14
C ILE A 310 1.88 0.84 -17.80
N GLY A 311 2.59 0.10 -18.63
CA GLY A 311 2.84 -1.31 -18.39
C GLY A 311 2.91 -2.13 -19.67
N PRO A 312 3.10 -3.46 -19.55
CA PRO A 312 3.16 -4.34 -20.69
C PRO A 312 1.81 -4.54 -21.40
N GLY A 313 0.70 -4.00 -20.86
CA GLY A 313 -0.64 -4.17 -21.43
C GLY A 313 -1.16 -5.60 -21.28
N HIS A 314 -0.77 -6.28 -20.21
CA HIS A 314 -1.16 -7.68 -19.97
C HIS A 314 -2.52 -7.79 -19.29
N VAL A 315 -2.95 -6.76 -18.55
CA VAL A 315 -4.09 -6.80 -17.65
C VAL A 315 -5.04 -5.62 -17.84
N ALA A 316 -4.54 -4.41 -18.09
CA ALA A 316 -5.39 -3.25 -18.39
C ALA A 316 -5.39 -2.99 -19.92
N ASN A 317 -5.97 -3.91 -20.67
CA ASN A 317 -5.89 -3.90 -22.14
C ASN A 317 -7.19 -3.45 -22.85
N ASP A 318 -8.29 -3.35 -22.10
CA ASP A 318 -9.57 -2.85 -22.60
C ASP A 318 -10.26 -1.90 -21.59
N GLU A 319 -11.24 -1.13 -22.06
CA GLU A 319 -11.96 -0.13 -21.27
C GLU A 319 -12.76 -0.74 -20.11
N TYR A 320 -13.22 -1.99 -20.25
CA TYR A 320 -14.01 -2.67 -19.25
C TYR A 320 -13.15 -3.05 -18.04
N GLN A 321 -11.96 -3.61 -18.27
CA GLN A 321 -10.96 -3.91 -17.24
C GLN A 321 -10.46 -2.63 -16.56
N VAL A 322 -10.15 -1.60 -17.35
CA VAL A 322 -9.74 -0.28 -16.83
C VAL A 322 -10.81 0.30 -15.90
N SER A 323 -12.07 0.28 -16.33
CA SER A 323 -13.19 0.78 -15.53
C SER A 323 -13.40 -0.04 -14.25
N GLY A 324 -13.29 -1.37 -14.33
CA GLY A 324 -13.36 -2.25 -13.17
C GLY A 324 -12.25 -1.97 -12.15
N LEU A 325 -11.00 -1.81 -12.61
CA LEU A 325 -9.87 -1.47 -11.74
C LEU A 325 -10.04 -0.09 -11.10
N ALA A 326 -10.48 0.92 -11.85
CA ALA A 326 -10.71 2.25 -11.32
C ALA A 326 -11.85 2.26 -10.28
N ALA A 327 -12.94 1.55 -10.53
CA ALA A 327 -14.03 1.39 -9.56
C ALA A 327 -13.54 0.68 -8.27
N LEU A 328 -12.75 -0.37 -8.39
CA LEU A 328 -12.17 -1.08 -7.25
C LEU A 328 -11.22 -0.19 -6.43
N GLN A 329 -10.33 0.56 -7.09
CA GLN A 329 -9.45 1.51 -6.42
C GLN A 329 -10.23 2.62 -5.70
N SER A 330 -11.34 3.07 -6.30
CA SER A 330 -12.25 4.02 -5.67
C SER A 330 -12.91 3.42 -4.42
N ALA A 331 -13.31 2.15 -4.45
CA ALA A 331 -13.85 1.46 -3.29
C ALA A 331 -12.81 1.36 -2.16
N PHE A 332 -11.56 1.03 -2.47
CA PHE A 332 -10.46 1.03 -1.49
C PHE A 332 -10.20 2.43 -0.91
N HIS A 333 -10.15 3.45 -1.77
CA HIS A 333 -9.97 4.83 -1.34
C HIS A 333 -11.10 5.27 -0.42
N PHE A 334 -12.35 5.11 -0.84
CA PHE A 334 -13.52 5.47 -0.04
C PHE A 334 -13.50 4.76 1.31
N ASN A 335 -13.25 3.45 1.34
CA ASN A 335 -13.15 2.70 2.58
C ASN A 335 -12.04 3.24 3.50
N SER A 336 -10.89 3.61 2.93
CA SER A 336 -9.76 4.17 3.70
C SER A 336 -10.07 5.53 4.35
N LEU A 337 -11.00 6.32 3.78
CA LEU A 337 -11.43 7.60 4.36
C LEU A 337 -12.16 7.43 5.69
N HIS A 338 -12.72 6.24 5.93
CA HIS A 338 -13.38 5.93 7.20
C HIS A 338 -12.39 5.59 8.32
N HIS A 339 -11.12 5.31 8.01
CA HIS A 339 -10.19 4.77 9.00
C HIS A 339 -9.65 5.87 9.92
N GLY A 340 -9.84 5.70 11.23
CA GLY A 340 -9.16 6.49 12.25
C GLY A 340 -7.71 6.05 12.46
N ASP A 341 -6.85 6.97 12.92
CA ASP A 341 -5.47 6.63 13.28
C ASP A 341 -5.39 5.71 14.52
N ASP A 342 -6.45 5.67 15.32
CA ASP A 342 -6.63 4.81 16.50
C ASP A 342 -7.26 3.44 16.18
N GLY A 343 -7.50 3.14 14.90
CA GLY A 343 -8.06 1.86 14.48
C GLY A 343 -9.58 1.79 14.56
N THR A 344 -10.22 2.95 14.71
CA THR A 344 -11.67 3.10 14.60
C THR A 344 -12.11 3.26 13.14
N MET A 345 -13.42 3.16 12.92
CA MET A 345 -14.04 3.41 11.62
C MET A 345 -15.19 4.41 11.76
N ALA A 346 -15.02 5.58 11.14
CA ALA A 346 -15.94 6.69 11.21
C ALA A 346 -17.14 6.50 10.25
N PRO A 347 -18.36 6.90 10.59
CA PRO A 347 -19.48 6.90 9.65
C PRO A 347 -19.25 7.88 8.49
N THR A 348 -19.90 7.64 7.34
CA THR A 348 -19.77 8.49 6.13
C THR A 348 -20.09 9.95 6.40
N SER A 349 -21.07 10.22 7.27
CA SER A 349 -21.48 11.56 7.68
C SER A 349 -20.40 12.35 8.42
N SER A 350 -19.34 11.68 8.89
CA SER A 350 -18.22 12.29 9.63
C SER A 350 -16.91 12.32 8.84
N ILE A 351 -16.89 11.83 7.60
CA ILE A 351 -15.72 11.92 6.73
C ILE A 351 -15.47 13.39 6.39
N ALA A 352 -14.21 13.83 6.56
CA ALA A 352 -13.78 15.16 6.16
C ALA A 352 -13.79 15.31 4.62
N ALA A 353 -14.06 16.52 4.14
CA ALA A 353 -14.05 16.80 2.71
C ALA A 353 -12.75 16.34 2.04
N ASN A 354 -12.87 15.64 0.91
CA ASN A 354 -11.74 15.09 0.19
C ASN A 354 -11.97 15.16 -1.32
N VAL A 355 -10.91 15.46 -2.05
CA VAL A 355 -10.96 15.65 -3.51
C VAL A 355 -11.02 14.30 -4.21
N CYS A 356 -11.82 14.20 -5.28
CA CYS A 356 -11.80 13.02 -6.14
C CYS A 356 -10.37 12.73 -6.65
N PRO A 357 -9.86 11.49 -6.51
CA PRO A 357 -8.50 11.14 -6.96
C PRO A 357 -8.33 11.26 -8.48
N TYR A 358 -9.42 11.37 -9.25
CA TYR A 358 -9.42 11.55 -10.69
C TYR A 358 -9.64 13.01 -11.13
N LYS A 359 -9.74 13.96 -10.20
CA LYS A 359 -9.98 15.36 -10.53
C LYS A 359 -8.90 15.88 -11.48
N GLY A 360 -9.32 16.62 -12.50
CA GLY A 360 -8.44 17.19 -13.53
C GLY A 360 -8.08 16.23 -14.66
N ALA A 361 -8.27 14.92 -14.48
CA ALA A 361 -7.98 13.90 -15.49
C ALA A 361 -9.21 13.09 -15.93
N CYS A 362 -10.32 13.21 -15.21
CA CYS A 362 -11.58 12.56 -15.52
C CYS A 362 -12.34 13.34 -16.59
N GLU A 363 -12.75 12.65 -17.67
CA GLU A 363 -13.52 13.24 -18.78
C GLU A 363 -15.04 13.21 -18.55
N VAL A 364 -15.50 12.69 -17.42
CA VAL A 364 -16.94 12.64 -17.10
C VAL A 364 -17.48 14.06 -16.97
N LYS A 365 -18.41 14.42 -17.85
CA LYS A 365 -19.13 15.70 -17.77
C LYS A 365 -20.07 15.66 -16.57
N VAL A 366 -19.76 16.49 -15.58
CA VAL A 366 -20.58 16.70 -14.38
C VAL A 366 -21.39 17.98 -14.56
N SER A 367 -22.66 17.97 -14.16
CA SER A 367 -23.50 19.17 -14.17
C SER A 367 -23.02 20.18 -13.13
N GLU A 368 -23.30 21.47 -13.31
CA GLU A 368 -22.82 22.55 -12.42
C GLU A 368 -23.23 22.32 -10.95
N ASP A 369 -24.43 21.79 -10.72
CA ASP A 369 -24.97 21.46 -9.39
C ASP A 369 -24.27 20.27 -8.71
N GLN A 370 -23.52 19.45 -9.45
CA GLN A 370 -22.77 18.31 -8.95
C GLN A 370 -21.25 18.55 -8.93
N ALA A 371 -20.78 19.65 -9.51
CA ALA A 371 -19.35 19.96 -9.61
C ALA A 371 -18.69 20.08 -8.23
N GLU A 372 -19.38 20.67 -7.25
CA GLU A 372 -18.88 20.80 -5.88
C GLU A 372 -18.69 19.43 -5.22
N LEU A 373 -19.63 18.50 -5.43
CA LEU A 373 -19.54 17.15 -4.87
C LEU A 373 -18.31 16.41 -5.38
N CYS A 374 -17.93 16.58 -6.65
CA CYS A 374 -16.70 15.98 -7.19
C CYS A 374 -15.43 16.49 -6.47
N VAL A 375 -15.44 17.72 -5.96
CA VAL A 375 -14.29 18.37 -5.32
C VAL A 375 -14.23 18.13 -3.82
N SER A 376 -15.37 18.00 -3.14
CA SER A 376 -15.42 17.94 -1.68
C SER A 376 -15.97 16.63 -1.11
N ALA A 377 -16.84 15.94 -1.84
CA ALA A 377 -17.54 14.74 -1.37
C ALA A 377 -17.89 13.79 -2.53
N PRO A 378 -16.90 13.23 -3.26
CA PRO A 378 -17.14 12.44 -4.47
C PRO A 378 -17.99 11.18 -4.21
N TRP A 379 -18.10 10.73 -2.96
CA TRP A 379 -18.99 9.64 -2.56
C TRP A 379 -20.48 10.01 -2.52
N MET A 380 -20.81 11.28 -2.59
CA MET A 380 -22.19 11.77 -2.70
C MET A 380 -22.65 11.90 -4.15
N MET A 381 -21.74 11.68 -5.11
CA MET A 381 -22.08 11.68 -6.53
C MET A 381 -23.06 10.54 -6.84
N PHE A 382 -24.10 10.85 -7.63
CA PHE A 382 -25.08 9.88 -8.12
C PHE A 382 -25.82 9.08 -7.03
N VAL A 383 -26.01 9.64 -5.83
CA VAL A 383 -26.76 8.99 -4.73
C VAL A 383 -28.18 8.62 -5.17
N ASP A 384 -28.87 9.52 -5.87
CA ASP A 384 -30.26 9.32 -6.32
C ASP A 384 -30.39 8.63 -7.69
N SER A 385 -29.29 8.14 -8.25
CA SER A 385 -29.32 7.49 -9.56
C SER A 385 -30.02 6.13 -9.51
N LYS A 386 -30.89 5.88 -10.49
CA LYS A 386 -31.63 4.63 -10.60
C LYS A 386 -30.69 3.45 -10.92
N PRO A 387 -31.04 2.21 -10.50
CA PRO A 387 -30.34 1.02 -10.96
C PRO A 387 -30.20 0.99 -12.48
N GLY A 388 -29.01 0.61 -12.99
CA GLY A 388 -28.70 0.59 -14.42
C GLY A 388 -28.28 1.93 -15.03
N THR A 389 -28.27 3.03 -14.27
CA THR A 389 -27.73 4.32 -14.73
C THR A 389 -26.21 4.26 -14.76
N SER A 390 -25.59 4.68 -15.86
CA SER A 390 -24.14 4.87 -15.95
C SER A 390 -23.68 5.91 -14.92
N VAL A 391 -22.61 5.61 -14.19
CA VAL A 391 -22.02 6.49 -13.17
C VAL A 391 -20.52 6.57 -13.35
N CYS A 392 -19.89 7.60 -12.76
CA CYS A 392 -18.43 7.70 -12.75
C CYS A 392 -17.77 6.58 -11.93
N TRP A 393 -16.48 6.31 -12.17
CA TRP A 393 -15.72 5.26 -11.47
C TRP A 393 -15.77 5.38 -9.93
N TYR A 394 -15.73 6.61 -9.41
CA TYR A 394 -15.77 6.82 -7.97
C TYR A 394 -17.11 6.40 -7.35
N ALA A 395 -18.21 6.87 -7.95
CA ALA A 395 -19.55 6.50 -7.52
C ALA A 395 -19.78 5.00 -7.70
N ALA A 396 -19.30 4.40 -8.79
CA ALA A 396 -19.30 2.96 -8.98
C ALA A 396 -18.64 2.22 -7.80
N GLY A 397 -17.43 2.61 -7.40
CA GLY A 397 -16.75 2.01 -6.24
C GLY A 397 -17.55 2.15 -4.94
N VAL A 398 -18.13 3.31 -4.65
CA VAL A 398 -18.96 3.53 -3.44
C VAL A 398 -20.18 2.61 -3.44
N LYS A 399 -20.87 2.51 -4.58
CA LYS A 399 -22.05 1.66 -4.72
C LYS A 399 -21.77 0.18 -4.53
N THR A 400 -20.51 -0.24 -4.65
CA THR A 400 -20.18 -1.66 -4.50
C THR A 400 -20.04 -2.09 -3.05
N ALA A 401 -19.95 -1.13 -2.13
CA ALA A 401 -20.11 -1.36 -0.70
C ALA A 401 -21.58 -1.45 -0.28
N ARG A 402 -22.54 -1.29 -1.21
CA ARG A 402 -23.96 -1.45 -0.90
C ARG A 402 -24.19 -2.83 -0.35
N ARG A 403 -24.95 -2.88 0.74
CA ARG A 403 -25.54 -4.12 1.22
C ARG A 403 -26.29 -4.77 0.06
N ALA A 404 -25.76 -5.86 -0.46
CA ALA A 404 -26.57 -6.76 -1.26
C ALA A 404 -27.77 -7.10 -0.37
N GLU A 405 -28.99 -6.87 -0.85
CA GLU A 405 -30.13 -7.54 -0.25
C GLU A 405 -29.79 -9.03 -0.36
N LEU A 406 -29.31 -9.61 0.74
CA LEU A 406 -29.10 -11.03 0.88
C LEU A 406 -30.49 -11.63 0.66
N GLY A 407 -30.79 -11.98 -0.60
CA GLY A 407 -31.82 -12.94 -0.91
C GLY A 407 -31.55 -14.13 0.00
N ALA A 408 -32.54 -14.47 0.82
CA ALA A 408 -32.46 -15.42 1.90
C ALA A 408 -31.77 -16.73 1.51
N THR A 409 -30.46 -16.82 1.74
CA THR A 409 -29.75 -18.08 1.92
C THR A 409 -28.77 -17.88 3.08
N SER A 410 -29.20 -18.34 4.25
CA SER A 410 -28.30 -18.49 5.40
C SER A 410 -27.04 -19.24 4.96
N PRO A 411 -25.84 -18.83 5.41
CA PRO A 411 -24.68 -19.69 5.31
C PRO A 411 -24.94 -20.90 6.20
N THR A 412 -25.18 -22.06 5.59
CA THR A 412 -25.12 -23.33 6.29
C THR A 412 -23.73 -23.47 6.89
N THR A 413 -23.71 -23.55 8.22
CA THR A 413 -22.57 -23.95 9.04
C THR A 413 -21.91 -25.20 8.43
N PRO A 414 -20.58 -25.24 8.24
CA PRO A 414 -19.91 -26.52 8.05
C PRO A 414 -20.03 -27.29 9.37
N ASN A 415 -20.63 -28.48 9.31
CA ASN A 415 -20.55 -29.43 10.41
C ASN A 415 -19.09 -29.82 10.64
N ARG A 416 -18.77 -29.98 11.92
CA ARG A 416 -17.47 -30.31 12.53
C ARG A 416 -16.67 -31.39 11.82
#